data_AF-A0A9W5UME8-F1
#
_entry.id   AF-A0A9W5UME8-F1
#
_cell.length_a   1.000
_cell.length_b   1.000
_cell.length_c   1.000
_cell.angle_alpha   90.00
_cell.angle_beta   90.00
_cell.angle_gamma   90.00
#
_symmetry.space_group_name_H-M   'P 1'
#
loop_
_entity.id
_entity.type
_entity.pdbx_description
1 polymer ?
#
loop_
_entity_poly.entity_id
_entity_poly.type
_entity_poly.pdbx_seq_one_letter_code
_entity_poly.pdbx_strand_id
1 'polypeptide(L)'
;MPEEPHHPGETFAERLDWLFRTTSDPTGKPYSVRHVAAELTRRGCRISHTHLNNLRQGRAPDPRRSVVEAIAAFFDRPPSFFTGRPIDRELPDDDLVQLLADPYLRQVARRLVDARLSPEGHAVVVAVIEQVRRLEAAAGNRCAAATHVAGS
;
A
#
# COMPACT_ATOMS: atom_id res chain seq x y z
N MET A 1 16.06 -16.68 -17.15
CA MET A 1 14.75 -16.03 -17.02
C MET A 1 14.61 -15.65 -15.55
N PRO A 2 14.76 -14.38 -15.15
CA PRO A 2 14.47 -13.99 -13.77
C PRO A 2 12.95 -13.99 -13.58
N GLU A 3 12.50 -14.69 -12.55
CA GLU A 3 11.09 -14.88 -12.20
C GLU A 3 10.41 -13.54 -11.90
N GLU A 4 9.22 -13.32 -12.47
CA GLU A 4 8.34 -12.18 -12.19
C GLU A 4 7.98 -12.11 -10.70
N PRO A 5 7.75 -10.91 -10.14
CA PRO A 5 7.48 -10.76 -8.71
C PRO A 5 6.19 -11.52 -8.32
N HIS A 6 6.37 -12.45 -7.40
CA HIS A 6 5.36 -13.31 -6.77
C HIS A 6 4.09 -12.51 -6.42
N HIS A 7 3.01 -12.70 -7.18
CA HIS A 7 1.72 -12.10 -6.87
C HIS A 7 1.25 -12.55 -5.48
N PRO A 8 0.69 -11.65 -4.65
CA PRO A 8 0.02 -12.05 -3.42
C PRO A 8 -1.19 -12.88 -3.86
N GLY A 9 -1.20 -14.18 -3.52
CA GLY A 9 -2.20 -15.14 -3.99
C GLY A 9 -3.66 -14.74 -3.77
N GLU A 10 -4.60 -15.56 -4.21
CA GLU A 10 -6.02 -15.20 -4.21
C GLU A 10 -6.64 -15.32 -2.80
N THR A 11 -6.08 -16.17 -1.96
CA THR A 11 -6.64 -16.47 -0.63
C THR A 11 -6.01 -15.63 0.49
N PHE A 12 -6.74 -15.46 1.59
CA PHE A 12 -6.23 -14.84 2.82
C PHE A 12 -4.88 -15.45 3.27
N ALA A 13 -4.82 -16.78 3.24
CA ALA A 13 -3.65 -17.55 3.69
C ALA A 13 -2.42 -17.27 2.83
N GLU A 14 -2.56 -17.28 1.50
CA GLU A 14 -1.47 -16.99 0.58
C GLU A 14 -0.97 -15.55 0.71
N ARG A 15 -1.88 -14.59 0.88
CA ARG A 15 -1.53 -13.18 1.10
C ARG A 15 -0.82 -12.97 2.42
N LEU A 16 -1.26 -13.65 3.48
CA LEU A 16 -0.60 -13.62 4.77
C LEU A 16 0.79 -14.25 4.70
N ASP A 17 0.92 -15.43 4.07
CA ASP A 17 2.22 -16.09 3.91
C ASP A 17 3.18 -15.24 3.08
N TRP A 18 2.68 -14.59 2.04
CA TRP A 18 3.44 -13.63 1.24
C TRP A 18 3.99 -12.49 2.10
N LEU A 19 3.17 -11.86 2.95
CA LEU A 19 3.63 -10.78 3.84
C LEU A 19 4.74 -11.24 4.79
N PHE A 20 4.66 -12.47 5.32
CA PHE A 20 5.71 -13.04 6.16
C PHE A 20 7.02 -13.30 5.41
N ARG A 21 6.97 -13.54 4.09
CA ARG A 21 8.15 -13.77 3.24
C ARG A 21 8.77 -12.48 2.72
N THR A 22 7.96 -11.47 2.43
CA THR A 22 8.41 -10.22 1.78
C THR A 22 8.67 -9.09 2.76
N THR A 23 8.14 -9.17 3.98
CA THR A 23 8.34 -8.14 5.01
C THR A 23 9.35 -8.61 6.04
N SER A 24 10.44 -7.86 6.17
CA SER A 24 11.41 -8.01 7.26
C SER A 24 11.15 -7.01 8.38
N ASP A 25 11.64 -7.33 9.57
CA ASP A 25 11.67 -6.39 10.68
C ASP A 25 12.63 -5.20 10.40
N PRO A 26 12.60 -4.13 11.22
CA PRO A 26 13.51 -3.00 11.05
C PRO A 26 14.99 -3.35 11.12
N THR A 27 15.34 -4.56 11.59
CA THR A 27 16.71 -5.09 11.65
C THR A 27 17.06 -5.98 10.46
N GLY A 28 16.14 -6.13 9.50
CA GLY A 28 16.30 -6.94 8.31
C GLY A 28 16.03 -8.44 8.49
N LYS A 29 15.55 -8.88 9.66
CA LYS A 29 15.24 -10.29 9.93
C LYS A 29 13.78 -10.62 9.58
N PRO A 30 13.51 -11.83 9.06
CA PRO A 30 12.14 -12.27 8.83
C PRO A 30 11.32 -12.31 10.12
N TYR A 31 10.05 -11.87 10.05
CA TYR A 31 9.16 -11.94 11.19
C TYR A 31 8.87 -13.40 11.59
N SER A 32 9.09 -13.73 12.86
CA SER A 32 8.63 -15.03 13.39
C SER A 32 7.14 -14.95 13.76
N VAL A 33 6.39 -16.03 13.50
CA VAL A 33 4.95 -16.12 13.86
C VAL A 33 4.73 -15.84 15.36
N ARG A 34 5.66 -16.31 16.20
CA ARG A 34 5.60 -16.10 17.66
C ARG A 34 5.77 -14.63 18.03
N HIS A 35 6.67 -13.92 17.37
CA HIS A 35 6.88 -12.50 17.58
C HIS A 35 5.65 -11.69 17.16
N VAL A 36 5.12 -11.94 15.96
CA VAL A 36 3.92 -11.23 15.46
C VAL A 36 2.72 -11.47 16.37
N ALA A 37 2.46 -12.73 16.78
CA ALA A 37 1.35 -13.02 17.68
C ALA A 37 1.47 -12.34 19.05
N ALA A 38 2.70 -12.27 19.60
CA ALA A 38 2.96 -11.54 20.83
C ALA A 38 2.68 -10.04 20.66
N GLU A 39 3.15 -9.45 19.55
CA GLU A 39 2.93 -8.03 19.26
C GLU A 39 1.46 -7.68 19.09
N LEU A 40 0.71 -8.48 18.32
CA LEU A 40 -0.73 -8.32 18.14
C LEU A 40 -1.47 -8.38 19.48
N THR A 41 -1.04 -9.29 20.36
CA THR A 41 -1.60 -9.40 21.72
C THR A 41 -1.29 -8.16 22.57
N ARG A 42 -0.08 -7.58 22.47
CA ARG A 42 0.26 -6.31 23.16
C ARG A 42 -0.61 -5.15 22.68
N ARG A 43 -0.98 -5.13 21.40
CA ARG A 43 -1.84 -4.12 20.77
C ARG A 43 -3.34 -4.34 21.01
N GLY A 44 -3.72 -5.31 21.85
CA GLY A 44 -5.11 -5.57 22.25
C GLY A 44 -5.82 -6.66 21.43
N CYS A 45 -5.18 -7.24 20.41
CA CYS A 45 -5.73 -8.35 19.64
C CYS A 45 -5.22 -9.69 20.21
N ARG A 46 -6.00 -10.33 21.07
CA ARG A 46 -5.66 -11.65 21.65
C ARG A 46 -5.66 -12.75 20.57
N ILE A 47 -4.47 -13.09 20.06
CA ILE A 47 -4.27 -14.16 19.09
C ILE A 47 -3.10 -15.06 19.51
N SER A 48 -3.30 -16.38 19.45
CA SER A 48 -2.22 -17.33 19.71
C SER A 48 -1.34 -17.52 18.47
N HIS A 49 -0.05 -17.78 18.68
CA HIS A 49 0.87 -18.11 17.59
C HIS A 49 0.41 -19.34 16.78
N THR A 50 -0.22 -20.32 17.44
CA THR A 50 -0.82 -21.49 16.79
C THR A 50 -1.98 -21.08 15.88
N HIS A 51 -2.87 -20.20 16.34
CA HIS A 51 -3.97 -19.71 15.52
C HIS A 51 -3.46 -18.93 14.32
N LEU A 52 -2.47 -18.03 14.51
CA LEU A 52 -1.85 -17.28 13.42
C LEU A 52 -1.16 -18.20 12.39
N ASN A 53 -0.50 -19.28 12.84
CA ASN A 53 0.06 -20.27 11.94
C ASN A 53 -1.01 -21.04 11.15
N ASN A 54 -2.14 -21.38 11.79
CA ASN A 54 -3.26 -22.04 11.13
C ASN A 54 -3.92 -21.14 10.09
N LEU A 55 -4.02 -19.83 10.35
CA LEU A 55 -4.47 -18.84 9.36
C LEU A 55 -3.53 -18.80 8.15
N ARG A 56 -2.22 -18.80 8.40
CA ARG A 56 -1.19 -18.78 7.34
C ARG A 56 -1.19 -20.04 6.47
N GLN A 57 -1.58 -21.17 7.05
CA GLN A 57 -1.71 -22.46 6.35
C GLN A 57 -3.09 -22.68 5.71
N GLY A 58 -4.02 -21.72 5.84
CA GLY A 58 -5.39 -21.86 5.31
C GLY A 58 -6.27 -22.88 6.04
N ARG A 59 -5.82 -23.39 7.20
CA ARG A 59 -6.57 -24.37 8.02
C ARG A 59 -7.69 -23.72 8.82
N ALA A 60 -7.64 -22.41 8.97
CA ALA A 60 -8.70 -21.58 9.55
C ALA A 60 -9.01 -20.47 8.53
N PRO A 61 -9.92 -20.70 7.57
CA PRO A 61 -10.10 -19.81 6.42
C PRO A 61 -10.83 -18.50 6.77
N ASP A 62 -11.54 -18.45 7.90
CA ASP A 62 -12.38 -17.30 8.27
C ASP A 62 -11.91 -16.62 9.57
N PRO A 63 -10.81 -15.84 9.52
CA PRO A 63 -10.40 -15.00 10.65
C PRO A 63 -11.46 -13.94 10.94
N ARG A 64 -11.70 -13.68 12.23
CA ARG A 64 -12.54 -12.56 12.64
C ARG A 64 -12.00 -11.25 12.06
N ARG A 65 -12.89 -10.34 11.67
CA ARG A 65 -12.53 -9.02 11.14
C ARG A 65 -11.49 -8.27 12.01
N SER A 66 -11.65 -8.31 13.34
CA SER A 66 -10.71 -7.70 14.28
C SER A 66 -9.28 -8.25 14.18
N VAL A 67 -9.14 -9.54 13.85
CA VAL A 67 -7.84 -10.19 13.65
C VAL A 67 -7.23 -9.75 12.33
N VAL A 68 -8.04 -9.67 11.27
CA VAL A 68 -7.61 -9.16 9.95
C VAL A 68 -7.09 -7.73 10.07
N GLU A 69 -7.86 -6.85 10.73
CA GLU A 69 -7.49 -5.45 10.95
C GLU A 69 -6.19 -5.32 11.75
N ALA A 70 -6.03 -6.11 12.81
CA ALA A 70 -4.82 -6.07 13.63
C ALA A 70 -3.59 -6.57 12.86
N ILE A 71 -3.73 -7.65 12.07
CA ILE A 71 -2.65 -8.17 11.21
C ILE A 71 -2.29 -7.14 10.14
N ALA A 72 -3.29 -6.54 9.49
CA ALA A 72 -3.09 -5.52 8.48
C ALA A 72 -2.33 -4.30 9.04
N ALA A 73 -2.75 -3.80 10.20
CA ALA A 73 -2.07 -2.71 10.90
C ALA A 73 -0.64 -3.07 11.36
N PHE A 74 -0.37 -4.34 11.69
CA PHE A 74 0.99 -4.77 12.03
C PHE A 74 1.94 -4.72 10.82
N PHE A 75 1.47 -5.17 9.64
CA PHE A 75 2.25 -5.19 8.40
C PHE A 75 2.18 -3.88 7.61
N ASP A 76 1.56 -2.83 8.17
CA ASP A 76 1.32 -1.55 7.50
C ASP A 76 0.60 -1.70 6.15
N ARG A 77 -0.44 -2.55 6.14
CA ARG A 77 -1.31 -2.80 4.98
C ARG A 77 -2.76 -2.50 5.33
N PRO A 78 -3.59 -2.10 4.34
CA PRO A 78 -5.03 -1.98 4.57
C PRO A 78 -5.68 -3.36 4.71
N PRO A 79 -6.75 -3.52 5.50
CA PRO A 79 -7.49 -4.79 5.61
C PRO A 79 -8.00 -5.31 4.26
N SER A 80 -8.29 -4.41 3.31
CA SER A 80 -8.71 -4.73 1.94
C SER A 80 -7.66 -5.50 1.13
N PHE A 81 -6.39 -5.45 1.55
CA PHE A 81 -5.34 -6.28 0.97
C PHE A 81 -5.70 -7.77 1.06
N PHE A 82 -6.34 -8.20 2.13
CA PHE A 82 -6.70 -9.60 2.34
C PHE A 82 -7.97 -10.04 1.60
N THR A 83 -8.75 -9.09 1.06
CA THR A 83 -10.02 -9.36 0.38
C THR A 83 -9.91 -9.35 -1.16
N GLY A 84 -8.69 -9.30 -1.71
CA GLY A 84 -8.46 -9.46 -3.15
C GLY A 84 -8.81 -8.25 -4.04
N ARG A 85 -9.14 -7.09 -3.46
CA ARG A 85 -9.31 -5.87 -4.27
C ARG A 85 -7.92 -5.31 -4.63
N PRO A 86 -7.68 -4.93 -5.90
CA PRO A 86 -6.42 -4.31 -6.29
C PRO A 86 -6.17 -3.08 -5.42
N ILE A 87 -4.89 -2.89 -5.06
CA ILE A 87 -4.39 -1.82 -4.18
C ILE A 87 -4.46 -0.50 -4.96
N ASP A 88 -5.68 -0.03 -5.21
CA ASP A 88 -5.94 1.37 -5.45
C ASP A 88 -6.09 2.00 -4.08
N ARG A 89 -5.21 2.93 -3.78
CA ARG A 89 -5.11 3.61 -2.49
C ARG A 89 -6.42 4.35 -2.21
N GLU A 90 -7.34 3.74 -1.47
CA GLU A 90 -8.43 4.47 -0.83
C GLU A 90 -7.79 5.36 0.23
N LEU A 91 -7.70 6.65 -0.10
CA LEU A 91 -7.44 7.70 0.87
C LEU A 91 -8.55 7.62 1.94
N PRO A 92 -8.24 7.85 3.23
CA PRO A 92 -9.26 8.11 4.24
C PRO A 92 -10.30 9.11 3.71
N ASP A 93 -11.57 8.95 4.07
CA ASP A 93 -12.65 9.84 3.57
C ASP A 93 -12.32 11.33 3.80
N ASP A 94 -11.66 11.67 4.92
CA ASP A 94 -11.21 13.02 5.22
C ASP A 94 -10.14 13.53 4.22
N ASP A 95 -9.20 12.67 3.84
CA ASP A 95 -8.15 13.00 2.86
C ASP A 95 -8.75 13.13 1.46
N LEU A 96 -9.76 12.34 1.11
CA LEU A 96 -10.50 12.47 -0.14
C LEU A 96 -11.30 13.78 -0.19
N VAL A 97 -11.92 14.17 0.93
CA VAL A 97 -12.66 15.45 1.05
C VAL A 97 -11.71 16.64 0.93
N GLN A 98 -10.55 16.60 1.58
CA GLN A 98 -9.53 17.65 1.44
C GLN A 98 -8.97 17.72 0.03
N LEU A 99 -8.73 16.56 -0.59
CA LEU A 99 -8.23 16.46 -1.94
C LEU A 99 -9.24 17.07 -2.96
N LEU A 100 -10.54 16.82 -2.78
CA LEU A 100 -11.61 17.40 -3.61
C LEU A 100 -11.93 18.87 -3.29
N ALA A 101 -11.41 19.43 -2.19
CA ALA A 101 -11.53 20.85 -1.88
C ALA A 101 -10.69 21.72 -2.83
N ASP A 102 -9.60 21.18 -3.40
CA ASP A 102 -8.77 21.86 -4.39
C ASP A 102 -9.56 22.11 -5.70
N PRO A 103 -9.72 23.37 -6.14
CA PRO A 103 -10.45 23.71 -7.37
C PRO A 103 -9.78 23.17 -8.64
N TYR A 104 -8.45 23.09 -8.68
CA TYR A 104 -7.70 22.58 -9.83
C TYR A 104 -7.87 21.08 -9.96
N LEU A 105 -7.81 20.36 -8.85
CA LEU A 105 -8.02 18.92 -8.87
C LEU A 105 -9.46 18.55 -9.25
N ARG A 106 -10.44 19.31 -8.74
CA ARG A 106 -11.85 19.11 -9.10
C ARG A 106 -12.08 19.28 -10.61
N GLN A 107 -11.37 20.21 -11.24
CA GLN A 107 -11.42 20.38 -12.69
C GLN A 107 -10.84 19.18 -13.43
N VAL A 108 -9.68 18.66 -13.01
CA VAL A 108 -9.06 17.47 -13.61
C VAL A 108 -9.95 16.24 -13.44
N ALA A 109 -10.48 16.02 -12.24
CA ALA A 109 -11.39 14.91 -11.94
C ALA A 109 -12.63 14.93 -12.85
N ARG A 110 -13.25 16.11 -13.05
CA ARG A 110 -14.37 16.26 -13.99
C ARG A 110 -14.00 15.84 -15.41
N ARG A 111 -12.84 16.28 -15.91
CA ARG A 111 -12.39 15.91 -17.26
C ARG A 111 -12.17 14.42 -17.43
N LEU A 112 -11.66 13.74 -16.40
CA LEU A 112 -11.47 12.29 -16.44
C LEU A 112 -12.82 11.55 -16.47
N VAL A 113 -13.79 12.00 -15.67
CA VAL A 113 -15.15 11.44 -15.66
C VAL A 113 -15.84 11.64 -17.01
N ASP A 114 -15.76 12.86 -17.56
CA ASP A 114 -16.36 13.21 -18.86
C ASP A 114 -15.75 12.39 -20.01
N ALA A 115 -14.44 12.16 -19.97
CA ALA A 115 -13.70 11.45 -21.02
C ALA A 115 -13.98 9.93 -21.03
N ARG A 116 -14.52 9.37 -19.94
CA ARG A 116 -14.83 7.93 -19.79
C ARG A 116 -13.72 7.02 -20.35
N LEU A 117 -12.49 7.28 -19.92
CA LEU A 117 -11.31 6.61 -20.45
C LEU A 117 -11.37 5.10 -20.22
N SER A 118 -10.79 4.33 -21.14
CA SER A 118 -10.52 2.91 -20.92
C SER A 118 -9.40 2.73 -19.87
N PRO A 119 -9.20 1.53 -19.30
CA PRO A 119 -8.05 1.27 -18.42
C PRO A 119 -6.70 1.65 -19.04
N GLU A 120 -6.52 1.41 -20.33
CA GLU A 120 -5.32 1.80 -21.09
C GLU A 120 -5.20 3.33 -21.17
N GLY A 121 -6.31 4.03 -21.38
CA GLY A 121 -6.35 5.49 -21.35
C GLY A 121 -5.97 6.07 -19.99
N HIS A 122 -6.42 5.44 -18.89
CA HIS A 122 -6.00 5.82 -17.53
C HIS A 122 -4.50 5.63 -17.32
N ALA A 123 -3.93 4.52 -17.81
CA ALA A 123 -2.49 4.27 -17.71
C ALA A 123 -1.65 5.35 -18.41
N VAL A 124 -2.11 5.86 -19.56
CA VAL A 124 -1.46 6.98 -20.26
C VAL A 124 -1.51 8.26 -19.43
N VAL A 125 -2.65 8.58 -18.82
CA VAL A 125 -2.77 9.77 -17.94
C VAL A 125 -1.80 9.67 -16.76
N VAL A 126 -1.71 8.52 -16.11
CA VAL A 126 -0.75 8.27 -15.03
C VAL A 126 0.68 8.50 -15.50
N ALA A 127 1.04 7.98 -16.68
CA ALA A 127 2.38 8.16 -17.24
C ALA A 127 2.73 9.65 -17.50
N VAL A 128 1.75 10.45 -17.94
CA VAL A 128 1.93 11.90 -18.13
C VAL A 128 2.14 12.62 -16.80
N ILE A 129 1.36 12.27 -15.76
CA ILE A 129 1.54 12.83 -14.41
C ILE A 129 2.95 12.56 -13.89
N GLU A 130 3.43 11.33 -14.04
CA GLU A 130 4.80 10.95 -13.66
C GLU A 130 5.86 11.72 -14.45
N GLN A 131 5.63 11.98 -15.73
CA GLN A 131 6.52 12.81 -16.55
C GLN A 131 6.57 14.26 -16.06
N VAL A 132 5.42 14.86 -15.72
CA VAL A 132 5.37 16.24 -15.18
C VAL A 132 6.13 16.33 -13.87
N ARG A 133 5.93 15.38 -12.93
CA ARG A 133 6.66 15.32 -11.67
C ARG A 133 8.18 15.30 -11.86
N ARG A 134 8.66 14.50 -12.81
CA ARG A 134 10.10 14.45 -13.15
C ARG A 134 10.61 15.80 -13.64
N LEU A 135 9.85 16.48 -14.49
CA LEU A 135 10.22 17.80 -15.02
C LEU A 135 10.24 18.87 -13.93
N GLU A 136 9.25 18.87 -13.04
CA GLU A 136 9.19 19.79 -11.89
C GLU A 136 10.32 19.54 -10.90
N ALA A 137 10.62 18.28 -10.58
CA ALA A 137 11.76 17.92 -9.73
C ALA A 137 13.09 18.36 -10.35
N ALA A 138 13.26 18.17 -11.66
CA ALA A 138 14.45 18.62 -12.38
C ALA A 138 14.55 20.16 -12.42
N ALA A 139 13.44 20.87 -12.54
CA ALA A 139 13.40 22.33 -12.48
C ALA A 139 13.72 22.86 -11.06
N GLY A 140 13.17 22.24 -10.02
CA GLY A 140 13.45 22.57 -8.63
C GLY A 140 14.91 22.36 -8.24
N ASN A 141 15.51 21.24 -8.68
CA ASN A 141 16.93 20.95 -8.45
C ASN A 141 17.86 21.95 -9.14
N ARG A 142 17.50 22.44 -10.33
CA ARG A 142 18.26 23.49 -11.03
C ARG A 142 18.18 24.84 -10.31
N CYS A 143 17.03 25.16 -9.72
CA CYS A 143 16.86 26.39 -8.93
C CYS A 143 17.69 26.34 -7.63
N ALA A 144 17.66 25.22 -6.92
CA ALA A 144 18.45 25.01 -5.70
C ALA A 144 19.97 25.02 -5.97
N ALA A 145 20.41 24.44 -7.09
CA ALA A 145 21.83 24.47 -7.49
C ALA A 145 22.34 25.88 -7.84
N ALA A 146 21.50 26.72 -8.44
CA ALA A 146 21.86 28.11 -8.76
C ALA A 146 22.01 29.00 -7.51
N THR A 147 21.25 28.72 -6.44
CA THR A 147 21.37 29.46 -5.16
C THR A 147 22.64 29.11 -4.39
N HIS A 148 23.19 27.90 -4.57
CA HIS A 148 24.41 27.47 -3.89
C HIS A 148 25.69 28.08 -4.51
N VAL A 149 25.69 28.40 -5.80
CA VAL A 149 26.87 28.96 -6.51
C VAL A 149 27.05 30.47 -6.28
N ALA A 150 26.01 31.19 -5.87
CA ALA A 150 26.05 32.65 -5.63
C ALA A 150 26.48 33.06 -4.20
N GLY A 151 26.81 32.09 -3.33
CA GLY A 151 27.15 32.31 -1.92
C GLY A 151 28.59 31.94 -1.53
N SER A 152 29.52 31.83 -2.48
CA SER A 152 30.97 31.62 -2.23
C SER A 152 31.79 32.78 -2.76
#